data_AF-A0A0F9G319-F1
#
_entry.id   AF-A0A0F9G319-F1
#
_cell.length_a   1.000
_cell.length_b   1.000
_cell.length_c   1.000
_cell.angle_alpha   90.00
_cell.angle_beta   90.00
_cell.angle_gamma   90.00
#
_symmetry.space_group_name_H-M   'P 1'
#
loop_
_entity.id
_entity.type
_entity.pdbx_description
1 polymer ?
#
loop_
_entity_poly.entity_id
_entity_poly.type
_entity_poly.pdbx_seq_one_letter_code
_entity_poly.pdbx_strand_id
1 'polypeptide(L)' 'MSTTGWGYFMQGNPKQEEIEEQGSRLSILLNCPVHYPAWGKDIYECKCGVLFPAFVVKGNSDEKLLEHHKEAWRPG' A
#
# COMPACT_ATOMS: atom_id res chain seq x y z
N MET A 1 27.70 19.92 -10.56
CA MET A 1 27.78 18.70 -9.73
C MET A 1 26.36 18.30 -9.40
N SER A 2 25.80 17.33 -10.14
CA SER A 2 24.42 16.87 -9.96
C SER A 2 24.45 15.55 -9.19
N THR A 3 24.28 15.65 -7.88
CA THR A 3 24.09 14.49 -7.00
C THR A 3 23.04 14.84 -5.97
N THR A 4 21.78 14.71 -6.37
CA THR A 4 20.64 14.62 -5.44
C THR A 4 19.90 13.37 -5.93
N GLY A 5 20.38 12.16 -5.66
CA GLY A 5 20.58 11.63 -4.32
C GLY A 5 19.23 11.10 -3.85
N TRP A 6 18.87 9.90 -4.29
CA TRP A 6 17.66 9.15 -3.91
C TRP A 6 17.56 8.84 -2.39
N GLY A 7 18.45 9.41 -1.57
CA GLY A 7 18.51 9.22 -0.11
C GLY A 7 17.86 10.34 0.72
N TYR A 8 17.22 11.34 0.10
CA TYR A 8 16.64 12.50 0.81
C TYR A 8 15.18 12.32 1.28
N PHE A 9 14.60 11.12 1.17
CA PHE A 9 13.22 10.84 1.61
C PHE A 9 13.12 10.07 2.95
N MET A 10 14.25 9.73 3.57
CA MET A 10 14.33 8.93 4.81
C MET A 10 14.52 9.80 6.06
N GLN A 11 13.84 10.95 6.17
CA GLN A 11 13.84 11.72 7.42
C GLN A 11 12.53 11.51 8.20
N GLY A 12 12.51 10.41 8.96
CA GLY A 12 12.01 10.39 10.33
C GLY A 12 10.55 10.76 10.58
N ASN A 13 9.67 10.67 9.57
CA ASN A 13 8.24 10.79 9.83
C ASN A 13 7.70 9.40 10.19
N PRO A 14 7.39 9.11 11.47
CA PRO A 14 6.91 7.80 11.90
C PRO A 14 5.63 7.38 11.18
N LYS A 15 4.86 8.34 10.67
CA LYS A 15 3.69 8.06 9.84
C LYS A 15 4.06 7.51 8.46
N GLN A 16 5.15 7.98 7.86
CA GLN A 16 5.62 7.51 6.56
C GLN A 16 6.19 6.10 6.64
N GLU A 17 6.94 5.80 7.69
CA GLU A 17 7.44 4.44 7.96
C GLU A 17 6.28 3.44 8.11
N GLU A 18 5.28 3.76 8.94
CA GLU A 18 4.09 2.90 9.11
C GLU A 18 3.37 2.67 7.76
N ILE A 19 3.28 3.69 6.92
CA ILE A 19 2.64 3.62 5.60
C ILE A 19 3.42 2.70 4.66
N GLU A 20 4.75 2.83 4.61
CA GLU A 20 5.65 2.05 3.77
C GLU A 20 5.66 0.58 4.20
N GLU A 21 5.67 0.33 5.51
CA GLU A 21 5.55 -1.02 6.09
C GLU A 21 4.21 -1.67 5.74
N GLN A 22 3.10 -0.94 5.90
CA GLN A 22 1.76 -1.42 5.54
C GLN A 22 1.63 -1.71 4.05
N GLY A 23 2.15 -0.83 3.19
CA GLY A 23 2.14 -1.02 1.74
C GLY A 23 2.96 -2.24 1.32
N SER A 24 4.13 -2.41 1.91
CA SER A 24 5.02 -3.56 1.65
C SER A 24 4.37 -4.87 2.11
N ARG A 25 3.81 -4.90 3.33
CA ARG A 25 3.06 -6.04 3.87
C ARG A 25 1.89 -6.40 2.95
N LEU A 26 1.09 -5.41 2.53
CA LEU A 26 -0.06 -5.63 1.68
C LEU A 26 0.38 -6.17 0.30
N SER A 27 1.46 -5.64 -0.26
CA SER A 27 1.95 -6.11 -1.56
C SER A 27 2.41 -7.57 -1.54
N ILE A 28 3.10 -7.97 -0.47
CA ILE A 28 3.53 -9.36 -0.23
C ILE A 28 2.30 -10.25 -0.02
N LEU A 29 1.37 -9.85 0.84
CA LEU A 29 0.17 -10.60 1.18
C LEU A 29 -0.67 -10.91 -0.06
N LEU A 30 -0.90 -9.90 -0.91
CA LEU A 30 -1.72 -10.01 -2.10
C LEU A 30 -0.96 -10.63 -3.28
N ASN A 31 0.36 -10.76 -3.17
CA ASN A 31 1.26 -11.07 -4.28
C ASN A 31 1.00 -10.13 -5.49
N CYS A 32 0.72 -8.86 -5.20
CA CYS A 32 0.33 -7.83 -6.16
C CYS A 32 1.08 -6.54 -5.82
N PRO A 33 1.69 -5.83 -6.79
CA PRO A 33 2.25 -4.51 -6.54
C PRO A 33 1.17 -3.55 -6.03
N VAL A 34 1.49 -2.82 -4.95
CA VAL A 34 0.59 -1.84 -4.33
C VAL A 34 1.22 -0.45 -4.43
N HIS A 35 0.39 0.55 -4.72
CA HIS A 35 0.74 1.95 -4.76
C HIS A 35 0.02 2.73 -3.66
N TYR A 36 0.73 3.67 -3.02
CA TYR A 36 0.19 4.63 -2.07
C TYR A 36 0.99 5.95 -2.16
N PRO A 37 0.37 7.12 -1.93
CA PRO A 37 -1.07 7.35 -1.83
C PRO A 37 -1.72 7.36 -3.22
N ALA A 38 -2.88 6.72 -3.37
CA ALA A 38 -3.59 6.70 -4.64
C ALA A 38 -4.62 7.85 -4.76
N TRP A 39 -4.65 8.52 -5.91
CA TRP A 39 -5.52 9.69 -6.21
C TRP A 39 -5.49 10.82 -5.17
N GLY A 40 -4.36 11.03 -4.51
CA GLY A 40 -4.22 12.04 -3.46
C GLY A 40 -5.04 11.74 -2.19
N LYS A 41 -5.43 10.47 -1.98
CA LYS A 41 -6.16 10.00 -0.80
C LYS A 41 -5.32 8.95 -0.06
N ASP A 42 -5.59 8.78 1.23
CA ASP A 42 -5.02 7.72 2.07
C ASP A 42 -5.57 6.32 1.72
N ILE A 43 -5.30 5.88 0.49
CA ILE A 43 -5.76 4.61 -0.08
C ILE A 43 -4.57 3.92 -0.74
N TYR A 44 -4.44 2.63 -0.46
CA TYR A 44 -3.57 1.71 -1.17
C TYR A 44 -4.32 1.16 -2.39
N GLU A 45 -3.72 1.28 -3.57
CA GLU A 45 -4.23 0.70 -4.82
C GLU A 45 -3.36 -0.51 -5.19
N CYS A 46 -3.94 -1.71 -5.28
CA CYS A 46 -3.26 -2.84 -5.93
C CYS A 46 -3.34 -2.66 -7.45
N LYS A 47 -2.29 -3.07 -8.16
CA LYS A 47 -2.21 -3.06 -9.63
C LYS A 47 -3.41 -3.70 -10.34
N CYS A 48 -4.09 -4.63 -9.68
CA CYS A 48 -5.32 -5.26 -10.19
C CYS A 48 -6.58 -4.38 -10.09
N GLY A 49 -6.46 -3.13 -9.61
CA GLY A 49 -7.55 -2.16 -9.47
C GLY A 49 -8.33 -2.24 -8.15
N VAL A 50 -7.94 -3.13 -7.23
CA VAL A 50 -8.58 -3.26 -5.91
C VAL A 50 -8.06 -2.18 -4.96
N LEU A 51 -8.96 -1.53 -4.25
CA LEU A 51 -8.68 -0.38 -3.38
C LEU A 51 -8.75 -0.76 -1.90
N PHE A 52 -7.76 -0.36 -1.13
CA PHE A 52 -7.70 -0.59 0.31
C PHE A 52 -7.48 0.74 1.04
N PRO A 53 -8.50 1.32 1.68
CA PRO A 53 -8.30 2.49 2.52
C PRO A 53 -7.30 2.21 3.64
N ALA A 54 -6.41 3.16 3.96
CA ALA A 54 -5.34 2.92 4.94
C ALA A 54 -5.86 2.49 6.32
N PHE A 55 -6.99 3.03 6.76
CA PHE A 55 -7.64 2.63 8.02
C PHE A 55 -8.13 1.17 8.00
N VAL A 56 -8.50 0.63 6.82
CA VAL A 56 -8.89 -0.77 6.66
C VAL A 56 -7.66 -1.67 6.77
N VAL A 57 -6.55 -1.30 6.12
CA VAL A 57 -5.28 -2.05 6.18
C VAL A 57 -4.73 -2.10 7.60
N LYS A 58 -4.82 -0.99 8.34
CA LYS A 58 -4.40 -0.90 9.74
C LYS A 58 -5.30 -1.69 10.70
N GLY A 59 -6.60 -1.72 10.46
CA GLY A 59 -7.61 -2.26 11.39
C GLY A 59 -8.02 -3.71 11.15
N ASN A 60 -7.55 -4.37 10.10
CA ASN A 60 -7.98 -5.73 9.74
C ASN A 60 -6.82 -6.72 9.68
N SER A 61 -7.18 -7.99 9.91
CA SER A 61 -6.29 -9.13 9.73
C SER A 61 -5.96 -9.34 8.25
N ASP A 62 -4.80 -9.93 7.99
CA ASP A 62 -4.35 -10.31 6.65
C ASP A 62 -5.37 -11.19 5.91
N GLU A 63 -6.01 -12.12 6.62
CA GLU A 63 -7.05 -12.98 6.06
C GLU A 63 -8.19 -12.17 5.43
N LYS A 64 -8.71 -11.16 6.14
CA LYS A 64 -9.79 -10.31 5.65
C LYS A 64 -9.37 -9.45 4.46
N LEU A 65 -8.14 -8.95 4.47
CA LEU A 65 -7.60 -8.16 3.35
C LEU A 65 -7.46 -9.03 2.10
N LEU A 66 -7.02 -10.28 2.28
CA LEU A 66 -6.91 -11.26 1.19
C LEU A 66 -8.28 -11.70 0.67
N GLU A 67 -9.25 -11.94 1.55
CA GLU A 67 -10.64 -12.24 1.17
C GLU A 67 -11.24 -11.09 0.36
N HIS A 68 -11.14 -9.85 0.87
CA HIS A 68 -11.60 -8.67 0.15
C HIS A 68 -10.97 -8.56 -1.24
N HIS A 69 -9.65 -8.79 -1.34
CA HIS A 69 -8.95 -8.79 -2.62
C HIS A 69 -9.54 -9.81 -3.59
N LYS A 70 -9.79 -11.05 -3.15
CA LYS A 70 -10.34 -12.12 -3.98
C LYS A 70 -11.78 -11.84 -4.43
N GLU A 71 -12.60 -11.24 -3.57
CA GLU A 71 -13.98 -10.89 -3.90
C GLU A 71 -14.09 -9.70 -4.86
N ALA A 72 -13.22 -8.69 -4.66
CA ALA A 72 -13.19 -7.49 -5.48
C ALA A 72 -12.51 -7.72 -6.84
N TRP A 73 -11.52 -8.61 -6.88
CA TRP A 73 -10.81 -8.92 -8.11
C TRP A 73 -11.65 -9.80 -9.03
N ARG A 74 -12.04 -9.25 -10.18
CA ARG A 74 -12.69 -9.99 -11.26
C ARG A 74 -11.76 -9.99 -12.48
N PRO A 75 -11.21 -11.14 -12.89
CA PRO A 75 -10.52 -11.21 -14.17
C PRO A 75 -11.56 -10.99 -15.28
N GLY A 76 -11.43 -9.88 -15.99
CA GLY A 76 -12.15 -9.62 -17.24
C GLY A 76 -11.50 -10.34 -18.41
#